data_AF-R1EQS5-F1
#
_entry.id   AF-R1EQS5-F1
#
_cell.length_a   1.000
_cell.length_b   1.000
_cell.length_c   1.000
_cell.angle_alpha   90.00
_cell.angle_beta   90.00
_cell.angle_gamma   90.00
#
_symmetry.space_group_name_H-M   'P 1'
#
loop_
_entity.id
_entity.type
_entity.pdbx_description
1 polymer ?
#
loop_
_entity_poly.entity_id
_entity_poly.type
_entity_poly.pdbx_seq_one_letter_code
_entity_poly.pdbx_strand_id
1 'polypeptide(L)'
;MLAADKDRLVAALKQNALALRQKELDYYVERYSNIATQASIVAGFAFDSLVELEISDDMRAALAPGGRWKAELRWMETVYYGSASLTMALALYTVCVASFATVYGHRLALQGPTGSVERAVAVMMKQRHSIFVMYGLSLLSLVVAAITMSWIKMGVAATFVSGIFLALLLGLVRKHQQMKALFRIPQEHMVQGDVRLFAGAEHVDVSRLEAGFGEAASAPPGGGPPHDQGASPPPPLSPGLPRGGSSSCGGSATASAIHVSPSPLPPAAAPSAGGGSCSPSPLPSIAESSRSGKSRGAGSSESDARLPLLRQAAPDATGTQPLRSGTPP
;
A
#
# COMPACT_ATOMS: atom_id res chain seq x y z
N MET A 1 -26.90 46.24 9.89
CA MET A 1 -26.79 45.03 10.72
C MET A 1 -26.93 43.76 9.88
N LEU A 2 -27.98 43.60 9.06
CA LEU A 2 -28.16 42.45 8.16
C LEU A 2 -26.94 42.07 7.28
N ALA A 3 -26.20 43.05 6.76
CA ALA A 3 -24.99 42.78 5.97
C ALA A 3 -23.89 42.08 6.80
N ALA A 4 -23.67 42.51 8.04
CA ALA A 4 -22.67 41.92 8.92
C ALA A 4 -23.05 40.49 9.35
N ASP A 5 -24.33 40.21 9.57
CA ASP A 5 -24.81 38.86 9.90
C ASP A 5 -24.64 37.91 8.70
N LYS A 6 -24.89 38.41 7.48
CA LYS A 6 -24.62 37.67 6.23
C LYS A 6 -23.14 37.35 6.10
N ASP A 7 -22.26 38.32 6.31
CA ASP A 7 -20.81 38.10 6.18
C ASP A 7 -20.30 37.11 7.23
N ARG A 8 -20.81 37.20 8.46
CA ARG A 8 -20.51 36.24 9.52
C ARG A 8 -20.95 34.82 9.15
N LEU A 9 -22.13 34.66 8.56
CA LEU A 9 -22.62 33.35 8.12
C LEU A 9 -21.78 32.80 6.96
N VAL A 10 -21.45 33.64 5.97
CA VAL A 10 -20.60 33.24 4.83
C VAL A 10 -19.21 32.84 5.31
N ALA A 11 -18.62 33.60 6.24
CA ALA A 11 -17.33 33.25 6.83
C ALA A 11 -17.40 31.93 7.60
N ALA A 12 -18.46 31.70 8.40
CA ALA A 12 -18.66 30.45 9.12
C ALA A 12 -18.85 29.25 8.18
N LEU A 13 -19.60 29.42 7.09
CA LEU A 13 -19.78 28.37 6.08
C LEU A 13 -18.46 28.03 5.37
N LYS A 14 -17.66 29.04 5.02
CA LYS A 14 -16.32 28.84 4.42
C LYS A 14 -15.39 28.10 5.38
N GLN A 15 -15.39 28.47 6.66
CA GLN A 15 -14.59 27.80 7.68
C GLN A 15 -15.00 26.33 7.84
N ASN A 16 -16.31 26.06 7.86
CA ASN A 16 -16.84 24.69 7.94
C ASN A 16 -16.50 23.86 6.70
N ALA A 17 -16.57 24.44 5.50
CA ALA A 17 -16.20 23.78 4.26
C ALA A 17 -14.70 23.41 4.24
N LEU A 18 -13.82 24.33 4.65
CA LEU A 18 -12.37 24.05 4.75
C LEU A 18 -12.08 22.97 5.80
N ALA A 19 -12.73 23.02 6.96
CA ALA A 19 -12.59 22.01 8.00
C ALA A 19 -13.03 20.62 7.51
N LEU A 20 -14.07 20.53 6.68
CA LEU A 20 -14.51 19.28 6.08
C LEU A 20 -13.46 18.73 5.09
N ARG A 21 -12.91 19.58 4.21
CA ARG A 21 -11.85 19.19 3.27
C ARG A 21 -10.59 18.71 3.97
N GLN A 22 -10.22 19.35 5.08
CA GLN A 22 -9.10 18.90 5.90
C GLN A 22 -9.35 17.49 6.47
N LYS A 23 -10.55 17.23 7.01
CA LYS A 23 -10.92 15.88 7.48
C LYS A 23 -10.92 14.84 6.36
N GLU A 24 -11.37 15.19 5.16
CA GLU A 24 -11.28 14.30 3.98
C GLU A 24 -9.83 13.97 3.63
N LEU A 25 -8.94 14.96 3.65
CA LEU A 25 -7.51 14.77 3.42
C LEU A 25 -6.88 13.85 4.47
N ASP A 26 -7.13 14.12 5.76
CA ASP A 26 -6.62 13.33 6.87
C ASP A 26 -7.09 11.87 6.77
N TYR A 27 -8.35 11.66 6.40
CA TYR A 27 -8.89 10.33 6.13
C TYR A 27 -8.11 9.58 5.03
N TYR A 28 -7.75 10.25 3.93
CA TYR A 28 -6.96 9.62 2.87
C TYR A 28 -5.51 9.35 3.29
N VAL A 29 -4.90 10.26 4.04
CA VAL A 29 -3.54 10.09 4.56
C VAL A 29 -3.47 8.90 5.51
N GLU A 30 -4.38 8.81 6.47
CA GLU A 30 -4.48 7.69 7.41
C GLU A 30 -4.69 6.36 6.65
N ARG A 31 -5.61 6.36 5.68
CA ARG A 31 -5.90 5.17 4.89
C ARG A 31 -4.70 4.70 4.05
N TYR A 32 -3.97 5.61 3.42
CA TYR A 32 -2.78 5.25 2.64
C TYR A 32 -1.61 4.82 3.53
N SER A 33 -1.46 5.41 4.72
CA SER A 33 -0.50 4.95 5.71
C SER A 33 -0.79 3.50 6.15
N ASN A 34 -2.05 3.19 6.46
CA ASN A 34 -2.47 1.82 6.82
C ASN A 34 -2.20 0.82 5.70
N ILE A 35 -2.50 1.18 4.44
CA ILE A 35 -2.21 0.32 3.27
C ILE A 35 -0.70 0.13 3.08
N ALA A 36 0.10 1.18 3.25
CA ALA A 36 1.56 1.09 3.15
C ALA A 36 2.13 0.11 4.20
N THR A 37 1.67 0.19 5.45
CA THR A 37 2.09 -0.74 6.51
C THR A 37 1.70 -2.18 6.16
N GLN A 38 0.47 -2.41 5.70
CA GLN A 38 0.02 -3.76 5.30
C GLN A 38 0.78 -4.29 4.08
N ALA A 39 1.05 -3.45 3.09
CA ALA A 39 1.83 -3.82 1.91
C ALA A 39 3.28 -4.15 2.27
N SER A 40 3.88 -3.46 3.24
CA SER A 40 5.21 -3.79 3.76
C SER A 40 5.25 -5.19 4.39
N ILE A 41 4.23 -5.56 5.18
CA ILE A 41 4.10 -6.90 5.76
C ILE A 41 3.99 -7.97 4.65
N VAL A 42 3.17 -7.71 3.63
CA VAL A 42 3.01 -8.60 2.46
C VAL A 42 4.35 -8.76 1.71
N ALA A 43 5.11 -7.69 1.52
CA ALA A 43 6.43 -7.75 0.91
C ALA A 43 7.40 -8.60 1.75
N GLY A 44 7.35 -8.47 3.08
CA GLY A 44 8.12 -9.28 4.01
C GLY A 44 7.82 -10.77 3.88
N PHE A 45 6.54 -11.16 3.87
CA PHE A 45 6.15 -12.56 3.66
C PHE A 45 6.55 -13.12 2.30
N ALA A 46 6.48 -12.29 1.25
CA ALA A 46 6.95 -12.70 -0.08
C ALA A 46 8.47 -12.90 -0.10
N PHE A 47 9.24 -12.04 0.55
CA PHE A 47 10.69 -12.18 0.70
C PHE A 47 11.07 -13.42 1.52
N ASP A 48 10.40 -13.62 2.66
CA ASP A 48 10.60 -14.80 3.51
C ASP A 48 10.34 -16.10 2.74
N SER A 49 9.24 -16.15 1.97
CA SER A 49 8.92 -17.28 1.10
C SER A 49 10.02 -17.54 0.05
N LEU A 50 10.63 -16.49 -0.52
CA LEU A 50 11.71 -16.63 -1.50
C LEU A 50 12.99 -17.21 -0.88
N VAL A 51 13.28 -16.88 0.39
CA VAL A 51 14.48 -17.33 1.10
C VAL A 51 14.30 -18.72 1.71
N GLU A 52 13.11 -19.04 2.25
CA GLU A 52 12.84 -20.31 2.92
C GLU A 52 12.66 -21.49 1.95
N LEU A 53 12.44 -21.24 0.66
CA LEU A 53 12.25 -22.30 -0.31
C LEU A 53 13.58 -22.98 -0.69
N GLU A 54 14.08 -23.80 0.22
CA GLU A 54 15.13 -24.77 -0.07
C GLU A 54 14.51 -25.98 -0.77
N ILE A 55 14.95 -26.23 -2.00
CA ILE A 55 14.55 -27.42 -2.76
C ILE A 55 15.08 -28.64 -2.02
N SER A 56 14.19 -29.36 -1.33
CA SER A 56 14.53 -30.60 -0.63
C SER A 56 15.26 -31.56 -1.58
N ASP A 57 16.35 -32.17 -1.10
CA ASP A 57 17.19 -33.06 -1.89
C ASP A 57 16.42 -34.27 -2.44
N ASP A 58 15.33 -34.67 -1.77
CA ASP A 58 14.40 -35.70 -2.25
C ASP A 58 13.78 -35.33 -3.61
N MET A 59 13.47 -34.04 -3.80
CA MET A 59 12.92 -33.53 -5.05
C MET A 59 13.98 -33.43 -6.15
N ARG A 60 15.24 -33.15 -5.79
CA ARG A 60 16.38 -33.24 -6.71
C ARG A 60 16.65 -34.69 -7.14
N ALA A 61 16.54 -35.64 -6.22
CA ALA A 61 16.68 -37.07 -6.51
C ALA A 61 15.55 -37.59 -7.41
N ALA A 62 14.31 -37.13 -7.19
CA ALA A 62 13.17 -37.40 -8.07
C ALA A 62 13.34 -36.79 -9.48
N LEU A 63 14.25 -35.83 -9.65
CA LEU A 63 14.61 -35.20 -10.92
C LEU A 63 15.66 -35.99 -11.75
N ALA A 64 15.86 -37.27 -11.43
CA ALA A 64 16.70 -38.18 -12.17
C ALA A 64 16.36 -38.20 -13.68
N PRO A 65 17.38 -38.36 -14.56
CA PRO A 65 17.23 -38.24 -16.01
C PRO A 65 16.41 -39.40 -16.58
N GLY A 66 15.09 -39.21 -16.68
CA GLY A 66 14.18 -40.16 -17.33
C GLY A 66 12.68 -39.89 -17.13
N GLY A 67 12.28 -39.06 -16.16
CA GLY A 67 10.87 -38.81 -15.86
C GLY A 67 10.20 -37.72 -16.69
N ARG A 68 9.01 -38.00 -17.25
CA ARG A 68 8.11 -37.03 -17.92
C ARG A 68 7.76 -35.81 -17.04
N TRP A 69 7.83 -35.95 -15.72
CA TRP A 69 7.50 -34.94 -14.72
C TRP A 69 8.48 -33.74 -14.66
N LYS A 70 9.66 -33.86 -15.29
CA LYS A 70 10.70 -32.81 -15.27
C LYS A 70 10.31 -31.53 -16.00
N ALA A 71 9.38 -31.60 -16.96
CA ALA A 71 8.88 -30.41 -17.65
C ALA A 71 7.89 -29.64 -16.77
N GLU A 72 6.92 -30.34 -16.16
CA GLU A 72 5.91 -29.72 -15.30
C GLU A 72 6.52 -29.05 -14.06
N LEU A 73 7.53 -29.68 -13.44
CA LEU A 73 8.18 -29.12 -12.26
C LEU A 73 8.91 -27.80 -12.57
N ARG A 74 9.56 -27.68 -13.73
CA ARG A 74 10.24 -26.45 -14.17
C ARG A 74 9.25 -25.31 -14.40
N TRP A 75 8.05 -25.61 -14.91
CA TRP A 75 7.00 -24.61 -15.04
C TRP A 75 6.49 -24.13 -13.69
N MET A 76 6.29 -25.04 -12.73
CA MET A 76 5.85 -24.64 -11.37
C MET A 76 6.91 -23.82 -10.64
N GLU A 77 8.18 -24.18 -10.76
CA GLU A 77 9.30 -23.44 -10.18
C GLU A 77 9.39 -22.01 -10.75
N THR A 78 9.31 -21.86 -12.08
CA THR A 78 9.33 -20.54 -12.72
C THR A 78 8.11 -19.70 -12.37
N VAL A 79 6.92 -20.30 -12.28
CA VAL A 79 5.70 -19.62 -11.82
C VAL A 79 5.80 -19.21 -10.36
N TYR A 80 6.39 -20.05 -9.50
CA TYR A 80 6.61 -19.73 -8.09
C TYR A 80 7.53 -18.52 -7.93
N TYR A 81 8.76 -18.58 -8.45
CA TYR A 81 9.70 -17.48 -8.34
C TYR A 81 9.18 -16.22 -9.03
N GLY A 82 8.55 -16.36 -10.21
CA GLY A 82 7.95 -15.24 -10.93
C GLY A 82 6.85 -14.55 -10.14
N SER A 83 5.91 -15.32 -9.55
CA SER A 83 4.81 -14.77 -8.78
C SER A 83 5.25 -14.19 -7.42
N ALA A 84 6.22 -14.81 -6.74
CA ALA A 84 6.75 -14.31 -5.48
C ALA A 84 7.56 -13.01 -5.68
N SER A 85 8.43 -12.95 -6.70
CA SER A 85 9.15 -11.71 -7.06
C SER A 85 8.19 -10.61 -7.51
N LEU A 86 7.16 -10.96 -8.30
CA LEU A 86 6.13 -10.00 -8.72
C LEU A 86 5.33 -9.46 -7.53
N THR A 87 5.00 -10.32 -6.57
CA THR A 87 4.33 -9.92 -5.33
C THR A 87 5.16 -8.90 -4.56
N MET A 88 6.44 -9.19 -4.34
CA MET A 88 7.37 -8.30 -3.65
C MET A 88 7.49 -6.95 -4.39
N ALA A 89 7.65 -6.97 -5.71
CA ALA A 89 7.76 -5.76 -6.52
C ALA A 89 6.50 -4.89 -6.47
N LEU A 90 5.31 -5.49 -6.61
CA LEU A 90 4.02 -4.78 -6.55
C LEU A 90 3.72 -4.25 -5.14
N ALA A 91 4.07 -5.00 -4.10
CA ALA A 91 3.90 -4.58 -2.72
C ALA A 91 4.80 -3.37 -2.41
N LEU A 92 6.09 -3.43 -2.74
CA LEU A 92 7.01 -2.30 -2.58
C LEU A 92 6.60 -1.08 -3.41
N TYR A 93 6.16 -1.29 -4.65
CA TYR A 93 5.59 -0.22 -5.48
C TYR A 93 4.41 0.46 -4.79
N THR A 94 3.49 -0.32 -4.21
CA THR A 94 2.36 0.20 -3.45
C THR A 94 2.82 1.02 -2.25
N VAL A 95 3.80 0.55 -1.48
CA VAL A 95 4.38 1.29 -0.34
C VAL A 95 4.97 2.63 -0.79
N CYS A 96 5.75 2.65 -1.86
CA CYS A 96 6.35 3.87 -2.40
C CYS A 96 5.28 4.86 -2.89
N VAL A 97 4.31 4.42 -3.69
CA VAL A 97 3.25 5.29 -4.21
C VAL A 97 2.36 5.82 -3.09
N ALA A 98 2.00 5.00 -2.11
CA ALA A 98 1.24 5.44 -0.94
C ALA A 98 2.01 6.49 -0.13
N SER A 99 3.32 6.28 0.07
CA SER A 99 4.20 7.22 0.78
C SER A 99 4.36 8.56 0.04
N PHE A 100 4.53 8.51 -1.29
CA PHE A 100 4.56 9.74 -2.08
C PHE A 100 3.20 10.46 -2.08
N ALA A 101 2.10 9.72 -2.16
CA ALA A 101 0.76 10.32 -2.10
C ALA A 101 0.50 11.03 -0.77
N THR A 102 0.94 10.48 0.37
CA THR A 102 0.78 11.14 1.68
C THR A 102 1.66 12.37 1.81
N VAL A 103 2.94 12.29 1.40
CA VAL A 103 3.87 13.44 1.45
C VAL A 103 3.40 14.57 0.53
N TYR A 104 3.04 14.29 -0.72
CA TYR A 104 2.55 15.31 -1.65
C TYR A 104 1.17 15.84 -1.25
N GLY A 105 0.30 15.00 -0.68
CA GLY A 105 -0.99 15.43 -0.15
C GLY A 105 -0.82 16.50 0.93
N HIS A 106 0.07 16.25 1.91
CA HIS A 106 0.32 17.19 3.00
C HIS A 106 1.02 18.47 2.52
N ARG A 107 1.99 18.35 1.60
CA ARG A 107 2.68 19.52 1.03
C ARG A 107 1.74 20.44 0.26
N LEU A 108 0.85 19.89 -0.56
CA LEU A 108 -0.13 20.68 -1.30
C LEU A 108 -1.12 21.39 -0.37
N ALA A 109 -1.53 20.73 0.72
CA ALA A 109 -2.44 21.31 1.70
C ALA A 109 -1.83 22.47 2.49
N LEU A 110 -0.53 22.38 2.86
CA LEU A 110 0.13 23.40 3.68
C LEU A 110 0.74 24.55 2.88
N GLN A 111 1.28 24.28 1.68
CA GLN A 111 2.08 25.26 0.93
C GLN A 111 1.34 25.90 -0.25
N GLY A 112 0.15 25.42 -0.59
CA GLY A 112 -0.55 25.89 -1.77
C GLY A 112 -1.40 27.14 -1.52
N PRO A 113 -1.66 27.96 -2.56
CA PRO A 113 -2.54 29.13 -2.48
C PRO A 113 -3.98 28.74 -2.13
N THR A 114 -4.86 29.71 -1.84
CA THR A 114 -6.27 29.48 -1.52
C THR A 114 -6.93 28.49 -2.50
N GLY A 115 -7.56 27.43 -1.97
CA GLY A 115 -8.14 26.32 -2.77
C GLY A 115 -7.20 25.12 -3.02
N SER A 116 -5.95 25.18 -2.55
CA SER A 116 -4.97 24.09 -2.70
C SER A 116 -5.38 22.78 -2.02
N VAL A 117 -6.03 22.85 -0.86
CA VAL A 117 -6.53 21.67 -0.13
C VAL A 117 -7.54 20.89 -0.96
N GLU A 118 -8.45 21.57 -1.64
CA GLU A 118 -9.44 20.92 -2.50
C GLU A 118 -8.79 20.23 -3.70
N ARG A 119 -7.80 20.89 -4.31
CA ARG A 119 -7.00 20.27 -5.36
C ARG A 119 -6.24 19.05 -4.85
N ALA A 120 -5.66 19.12 -3.65
CA ALA A 120 -4.95 18.00 -3.03
C ALA A 120 -5.88 16.80 -2.84
N VAL A 121 -7.07 17.01 -2.27
CA VAL A 121 -8.08 15.96 -2.08
C VAL A 121 -8.53 15.36 -3.41
N ALA A 122 -8.76 16.18 -4.44
CA ALA A 122 -9.16 15.70 -5.77
C ALA A 122 -8.09 14.81 -6.41
N VAL A 123 -6.81 15.17 -6.28
CA VAL A 123 -5.69 14.35 -6.78
C VAL A 123 -5.60 13.03 -6.00
N MET A 124 -5.73 13.06 -4.66
CA MET A 124 -5.71 11.86 -3.83
C MET A 124 -6.88 10.93 -4.14
N MET A 125 -8.08 11.46 -4.39
CA MET A 125 -9.26 10.71 -4.84
C MET A 125 -9.01 10.00 -6.17
N LYS A 126 -8.42 10.69 -7.14
CA LYS A 126 -8.12 10.12 -8.48
C LYS A 126 -7.13 8.96 -8.40
N GLN A 127 -6.09 9.09 -7.58
CA GLN A 127 -5.05 8.07 -7.44
C GLN A 127 -5.51 6.83 -6.65
N ARG A 128 -6.57 6.97 -5.84
CA ARG A 128 -7.09 5.92 -4.97
C ARG A 128 -7.30 4.59 -5.67
N HIS A 129 -7.96 4.59 -6.83
CA HIS A 129 -8.29 3.36 -7.53
C HIS A 129 -7.04 2.60 -7.97
N SER A 130 -6.02 3.32 -8.47
CA SER A 130 -4.76 2.72 -8.90
C SER A 130 -4.03 2.03 -7.74
N ILE A 131 -3.97 2.67 -6.56
CA ILE A 131 -3.29 2.11 -5.38
C ILE A 131 -4.01 0.82 -4.93
N PHE A 132 -5.34 0.84 -4.89
CA PHE A 132 -6.12 -0.35 -4.50
C PHE A 132 -5.96 -1.51 -5.49
N VAL A 133 -5.90 -1.24 -6.80
CA VAL A 133 -5.72 -2.28 -7.81
C VAL A 133 -4.34 -2.91 -7.70
N MET A 134 -3.28 -2.12 -7.56
CA MET A 134 -1.91 -2.65 -7.44
C MET A 134 -1.71 -3.44 -6.13
N TYR A 135 -2.25 -2.96 -5.01
CA TYR A 135 -2.26 -3.69 -3.75
C TYR A 135 -3.05 -5.00 -3.87
N GLY A 136 -4.25 -4.97 -4.45
CA GLY A 136 -5.07 -6.16 -4.68
C GLY A 136 -4.38 -7.17 -5.59
N LEU A 137 -3.67 -6.70 -6.61
CA LEU A 137 -2.88 -7.54 -7.51
C LEU A 137 -1.72 -8.22 -6.78
N SER A 138 -1.03 -7.52 -5.87
CA SER A 138 0.02 -8.13 -5.03
C SER A 138 -0.52 -9.24 -4.12
N LEU A 139 -1.71 -9.06 -3.55
CA LEU A 139 -2.35 -10.09 -2.72
C LEU A 139 -2.75 -11.31 -3.57
N LEU A 140 -3.24 -11.08 -4.79
CA LEU A 140 -3.58 -12.16 -5.72
C LEU A 140 -2.33 -12.95 -6.13
N SER A 141 -1.24 -12.27 -6.47
CA SER A 141 0.02 -12.93 -6.82
C SER A 141 0.62 -13.70 -5.64
N LEU A 142 0.47 -13.20 -4.40
CA LEU A 142 0.89 -13.91 -3.20
C LEU A 142 0.14 -15.24 -3.03
N VAL A 143 -1.18 -15.23 -3.25
CA VAL A 143 -2.00 -16.46 -3.18
C VAL A 143 -1.58 -17.47 -4.25
N VAL A 144 -1.26 -17.02 -5.46
CA VAL A 144 -0.73 -17.90 -6.52
C VAL A 144 0.61 -18.50 -6.12
N ALA A 145 1.51 -17.71 -5.53
CA ALA A 145 2.78 -18.20 -5.00
C ALA A 145 2.57 -19.27 -3.91
N ALA A 146 1.66 -19.03 -2.96
CA ALA A 146 1.33 -19.97 -1.89
C ALA A 146 0.72 -21.28 -2.40
N ILE A 147 -0.17 -21.20 -3.39
CA ILE A 147 -0.72 -22.40 -4.05
C ILE A 147 0.40 -23.19 -4.70
N THR A 148 1.25 -22.54 -5.50
CA THR A 148 2.36 -23.19 -6.19
C THR A 148 3.34 -23.84 -5.21
N MET A 149 3.64 -23.17 -4.09
CA MET A 149 4.46 -23.72 -3.00
C MET A 149 3.83 -24.97 -2.37
N SER A 150 2.51 -24.97 -2.15
CA SER A 150 1.79 -26.13 -1.60
C SER A 150 1.84 -27.34 -2.55
N TRP A 151 1.72 -27.10 -3.87
CA TRP A 151 1.86 -28.14 -4.89
C TRP A 151 3.25 -28.78 -4.86
N ILE A 152 4.29 -27.98 -4.67
CA ILE A 152 5.66 -28.45 -4.55
C ILE A 152 5.83 -29.31 -3.29
N LYS A 153 5.31 -28.89 -2.12
CA LYS A 153 5.54 -29.61 -0.85
C LYS A 153 4.68 -30.86 -0.64
N MET A 154 3.43 -30.89 -1.11
CA MET A 154 2.44 -31.90 -0.67
C MET A 154 1.84 -32.77 -1.79
N GLY A 155 2.22 -32.57 -3.06
CA GLY A 155 1.72 -33.38 -4.17
C GLY A 155 0.19 -33.41 -4.25
N VAL A 156 -0.42 -34.61 -4.30
CA VAL A 156 -1.88 -34.76 -4.48
C VAL A 156 -2.69 -34.11 -3.33
N ALA A 157 -2.15 -34.08 -2.11
CA ALA A 157 -2.81 -33.43 -0.98
C ALA A 157 -2.92 -31.91 -1.14
N ALA A 158 -2.11 -31.30 -2.03
CA ALA A 158 -2.17 -29.87 -2.34
C ALA A 158 -3.49 -29.46 -3.00
N THR A 159 -4.25 -30.40 -3.59
CA THR A 159 -5.55 -30.12 -4.20
C THR A 159 -6.56 -29.56 -3.19
N PHE A 160 -6.61 -30.13 -1.98
CA PHE A 160 -7.48 -29.65 -0.90
C PHE A 160 -7.08 -28.26 -0.42
N VAL A 161 -5.78 -28.05 -0.19
CA VAL A 161 -5.23 -26.77 0.27
C VAL A 161 -5.47 -25.67 -0.77
N SER A 162 -5.20 -25.97 -2.04
CA SER A 162 -5.46 -25.06 -3.16
C SER A 162 -6.94 -24.73 -3.31
N GLY A 163 -7.82 -25.72 -3.08
CA GLY A 163 -9.27 -25.53 -3.06
C GLY A 163 -9.72 -24.55 -1.98
N ILE A 164 -9.15 -24.65 -0.77
CA ILE A 164 -9.43 -23.71 0.33
C ILE A 164 -8.95 -22.30 -0.03
N PHE A 165 -7.72 -22.15 -0.53
CA PHE A 165 -7.20 -20.84 -0.95
C PHE A 165 -8.03 -20.22 -2.08
N LEU A 166 -8.44 -21.00 -3.07
CA LEU A 166 -9.27 -20.54 -4.17
C LEU A 166 -10.68 -20.15 -3.70
N ALA A 167 -11.27 -20.92 -2.78
CA ALA A 167 -12.57 -20.60 -2.19
C ALA A 167 -12.52 -19.29 -1.39
N LEU A 168 -11.46 -19.08 -0.59
CA LEU A 168 -11.25 -17.82 0.13
C LEU A 168 -11.06 -16.65 -0.83
N LEU A 169 -10.27 -16.83 -1.89
CA LEU A 169 -10.07 -15.80 -2.92
C LEU A 169 -11.39 -15.42 -3.60
N LEU A 170 -12.19 -16.41 -4.02
CA LEU A 170 -13.50 -16.18 -4.62
C LEU A 170 -14.47 -15.52 -3.63
N GLY A 171 -14.43 -15.91 -2.35
CA GLY A 171 -15.19 -15.27 -1.28
C GLY A 171 -14.83 -13.79 -1.12
N LEU A 172 -13.54 -13.47 -1.14
CA LEU A 172 -13.02 -12.10 -1.04
C LEU A 172 -13.41 -11.25 -2.26
N VAL A 173 -13.27 -11.79 -3.47
CA VAL A 173 -13.71 -11.11 -4.70
C VAL A 173 -15.22 -10.86 -4.68
N ARG A 174 -16.02 -11.86 -4.31
CA ARG A 174 -17.48 -11.71 -4.20
C ARG A 174 -17.85 -10.65 -3.17
N LYS A 175 -17.24 -10.69 -1.98
CA LYS A 175 -17.48 -9.67 -0.94
C LYS A 175 -17.05 -8.29 -1.39
N HIS A 176 -15.93 -8.16 -2.09
CA HIS A 176 -15.50 -6.89 -2.66
C HIS A 176 -16.51 -6.36 -3.69
N GLN A 177 -17.02 -7.19 -4.59
CA GLN A 177 -18.06 -6.79 -5.56
C GLN A 177 -19.38 -6.45 -4.87
N GLN A 178 -19.79 -7.20 -3.84
CA GLN A 178 -20.98 -6.91 -3.04
C GLN A 178 -20.85 -5.56 -2.34
N MET A 179 -19.71 -5.27 -1.71
CA MET A 179 -19.45 -3.96 -1.11
C MET A 179 -19.50 -2.85 -2.17
N LYS A 180 -18.90 -3.06 -3.34
CA LYS A 180 -18.98 -2.09 -4.44
C LYS A 180 -20.42 -1.84 -4.92
N ALA A 181 -21.26 -2.87 -4.96
CA ALA A 181 -22.66 -2.74 -5.33
C ALA A 181 -23.47 -2.00 -4.25
N LEU A 182 -23.24 -2.33 -2.97
CA LEU A 182 -23.93 -1.71 -1.83
C LEU A 182 -23.55 -0.23 -1.64
N PHE A 183 -22.29 0.12 -1.88
CA PHE A 183 -21.79 1.49 -1.76
C PHE A 183 -21.89 2.30 -3.05
N ARG A 184 -22.56 1.78 -4.09
CA ARG A 184 -22.79 2.54 -5.32
C ARG A 184 -23.90 3.56 -5.07
N ILE A 185 -23.53 4.71 -4.54
CA ILE A 185 -24.41 5.88 -4.48
C ILE A 185 -24.59 6.39 -5.92
N PRO A 186 -25.82 6.49 -6.43
CA PRO A 186 -26.09 7.09 -7.74
C PRO A 186 -25.49 8.49 -7.82
N GLN A 187 -24.83 8.82 -8.93
CA GLN A 187 -24.16 10.13 -9.05
C GLN A 187 -25.13 11.30 -8.95
N GLU A 188 -26.41 11.10 -9.30
CA GLU A 188 -27.49 12.08 -9.12
C GLU A 188 -27.79 12.43 -7.66
N HIS A 189 -27.40 11.57 -6.72
CA HIS A 189 -27.57 11.79 -5.28
C HIS A 189 -26.25 12.03 -4.55
N MET A 190 -25.11 12.02 -5.27
CA MET A 190 -23.84 12.43 -4.68
C MET A 190 -23.87 13.95 -4.46
N VAL A 191 -24.25 14.34 -3.23
CA VAL A 191 -23.96 15.68 -2.72
C VAL A 191 -22.45 15.74 -2.50
N GLN A 192 -21.73 16.03 -3.57
CA GLN A 192 -20.33 16.43 -3.48
C GLN A 192 -20.34 17.67 -2.58
N GLY A 193 -19.49 17.74 -1.55
CA GLY A 193 -19.45 18.85 -0.57
C GLY A 193 -19.15 20.23 -1.16
N ASP A 194 -19.25 20.38 -2.48
CA ASP A 194 -19.46 21.61 -3.20
C ASP A 194 -20.79 22.21 -2.74
N VAL A 195 -20.73 23.08 -1.72
CA VAL A 195 -21.87 23.81 -1.18
C VAL A 195 -22.31 24.82 -2.24
N ARG A 196 -23.06 24.35 -3.23
CA ARG A 196 -23.69 25.21 -4.23
C ARG A 196 -24.91 25.85 -3.58
N LEU A 197 -24.77 27.13 -3.23
CA LEU A 197 -25.92 27.90 -2.79
C LEU A 197 -26.76 28.24 -4.03
N PHE A 198 -27.98 27.73 -4.06
CA PHE A 198 -28.98 28.15 -5.05
C PHE A 198 -29.55 29.50 -4.61
N ALA A 199 -29.02 30.59 -5.18
CA ALA A 199 -29.56 31.93 -5.00
C ALA A 199 -30.42 32.29 -6.24
N GLY A 200 -31.60 31.69 -6.36
CA GLY A 200 -32.49 31.87 -7.52
C GLY A 200 -32.07 31.01 -8.72
N ALA A 201 -32.14 31.57 -9.94
CA ALA A 201 -31.78 30.89 -11.19
C ALA A 201 -30.26 30.86 -11.46
N GLU A 202 -29.46 31.56 -10.64
CA GLU A 202 -28.03 31.69 -10.83
C GLU A 202 -27.25 30.78 -9.86
N HIS A 203 -26.33 29.99 -10.41
CA HIS A 203 -25.50 29.08 -9.65
C HIS A 203 -24.29 29.85 -9.10
N VAL A 204 -24.34 30.22 -7.82
CA VAL A 204 -23.23 30.95 -7.18
C VAL A 204 -22.31 29.94 -6.51
N ASP A 205 -21.13 29.77 -7.08
CA ASP A 205 -20.05 28.97 -6.50
C ASP A 205 -19.47 29.72 -5.30
N VAL A 206 -19.66 29.17 -4.10
CA VAL A 206 -19.22 29.77 -2.82
C VAL A 206 -17.70 29.93 -2.77
N SER A 207 -16.99 29.14 -3.56
CA SER A 207 -15.53 29.20 -3.74
C SER A 207 -15.08 30.48 -4.46
N ARG A 208 -15.96 31.06 -5.30
CA ARG A 208 -15.72 32.28 -6.09
C ARG A 208 -16.31 33.54 -5.50
N LEU A 209 -17.12 33.43 -4.45
CA LEU A 209 -17.50 34.56 -3.63
C LEU A 209 -16.25 35.03 -2.88
N GLU A 210 -15.35 35.77 -3.54
CA GLU A 210 -14.41 36.60 -2.80
C GLU A 210 -15.25 37.49 -1.89
N ALA A 211 -14.92 37.56 -0.61
CA ALA A 211 -15.50 38.53 0.31
C ALA A 211 -14.98 39.94 0.00
N GLY A 212 -14.82 40.25 -1.29
CA GLY A 212 -14.58 41.57 -1.79
C GLY A 212 -15.84 42.37 -1.49
N PHE A 213 -15.72 43.24 -0.47
CA PHE A 213 -16.40 44.52 -0.49
C PHE A 213 -16.47 44.96 -1.94
N GLY A 214 -17.69 45.08 -2.48
CA GLY A 214 -17.87 45.50 -3.86
C GLY A 214 -16.91 46.63 -4.11
N GLU A 215 -15.96 46.41 -5.01
CA GLU A 215 -15.22 47.47 -5.65
C GLU A 215 -16.34 48.32 -6.23
N ALA A 216 -16.71 49.36 -5.48
CA ALA A 216 -17.80 50.24 -5.82
C ALA A 216 -17.46 50.69 -7.22
N ALA A 217 -18.23 50.17 -8.19
CA ALA A 217 -17.98 50.34 -9.60
C ALA A 217 -17.56 51.78 -9.79
N SER A 218 -16.25 51.98 -9.98
CA SER A 218 -15.68 53.28 -10.24
C SER A 218 -16.25 53.60 -11.60
N ALA A 219 -17.29 54.43 -11.59
CA ALA A 219 -17.90 54.96 -12.78
C ALA A 219 -16.77 55.40 -13.71
N PRO A 220 -16.78 54.99 -14.99
CA PRO A 220 -15.69 55.32 -15.91
C PRO A 220 -15.50 56.85 -15.90
N PRO A 221 -14.33 57.37 -15.48
CA PRO A 221 -14.08 58.79 -15.57
C PRO A 221 -13.93 59.14 -17.05
N GLY A 222 -14.91 59.88 -17.57
CA GLY A 222 -14.76 60.90 -18.60
C GLY A 222 -14.06 60.51 -19.90
N GLY A 223 -14.81 60.52 -20.99
CA GLY A 223 -14.27 60.50 -22.35
C GLY A 223 -13.19 61.57 -22.54
N GLY A 224 -11.99 61.12 -22.90
CA GLY A 224 -10.95 61.93 -23.52
C GLY A 224 -11.02 61.80 -25.05
N PRO A 225 -10.65 62.86 -25.81
CA PRO A 225 -10.86 62.95 -27.25
C PRO A 225 -9.91 62.04 -28.08
N PRO A 226 -10.24 61.78 -29.35
CA PRO A 226 -9.48 60.89 -30.22
C PRO A 226 -8.18 61.56 -30.67
N HIS A 227 -7.05 60.91 -30.41
CA HIS A 227 -5.77 61.27 -31.01
C HIS A 227 -5.47 60.35 -32.20
N ASP A 228 -5.43 60.98 -33.37
CA ASP A 228 -5.03 60.43 -34.65
C ASP A 228 -3.54 59.99 -34.68
N GLN A 229 -3.34 58.85 -35.36
CA GLN A 229 -2.27 58.49 -36.30
C GLN A 229 -0.79 58.79 -35.99
N GLY A 230 0.05 57.76 -36.09
CA GLY A 230 1.50 57.91 -36.25
C GLY A 230 2.28 56.59 -36.41
N ALA A 231 2.41 56.15 -37.66
CA ALA A 231 3.49 55.36 -38.28
C ALA A 231 4.45 54.46 -37.45
N SER A 232 4.46 53.17 -37.82
CA SER A 232 5.52 52.13 -37.87
C SER A 232 7.00 52.52 -37.61
N PRO A 233 7.84 51.60 -37.05
CA PRO A 233 8.55 50.60 -37.89
C PRO A 233 8.79 49.20 -37.23
N PRO A 234 9.08 48.13 -38.01
CA PRO A 234 9.76 46.89 -37.55
C PRO A 234 11.29 47.16 -37.45
N PRO A 235 12.21 46.34 -36.87
CA PRO A 235 12.32 44.85 -36.80
C PRO A 235 13.01 44.42 -35.44
N PRO A 236 13.88 43.38 -35.25
CA PRO A 236 14.33 42.27 -36.09
C PRO A 236 14.33 40.86 -35.47
N LEU A 237 14.41 39.88 -36.39
CA LEU A 237 14.89 38.52 -36.21
C LEU A 237 16.36 38.49 -35.73
N SER A 238 16.69 37.55 -34.84
CA SER A 238 17.89 36.67 -34.84
C SER A 238 18.08 36.04 -33.43
N PRO A 239 19.03 35.11 -33.20
CA PRO A 239 19.12 33.74 -33.71
C PRO A 239 19.25 32.74 -32.54
N GLY A 240 19.35 31.44 -32.83
CA GLY A 240 19.24 30.37 -31.83
C GLY A 240 20.48 30.01 -30.99
N LEU A 241 20.35 28.80 -30.42
CA LEU A 241 21.28 27.95 -29.64
C LEU A 241 21.24 28.11 -28.11
N PRO A 242 21.60 27.07 -27.30
CA PRO A 242 21.75 25.65 -27.61
C PRO A 242 21.03 24.68 -26.64
N ARG A 243 20.96 23.46 -27.14
CA ARG A 243 20.84 22.16 -26.48
C ARG A 243 21.87 22.02 -25.33
N GLY A 244 21.45 21.61 -24.13
CA GLY A 244 22.36 21.11 -23.09
C GLY A 244 21.78 21.16 -21.67
N GLY A 245 21.67 20.01 -21.02
CA GLY A 245 21.34 19.96 -19.59
C GLY A 245 20.63 18.70 -19.12
N SER A 246 21.21 17.52 -19.37
CA SER A 246 20.88 16.31 -18.62
C SER A 246 21.37 16.46 -17.17
N SER A 247 20.52 16.98 -16.28
CA SER A 247 20.78 16.98 -14.84
C SER A 247 20.34 15.64 -14.25
N SER A 248 21.31 14.72 -14.21
CA SER A 248 21.33 13.57 -13.31
C SER A 248 21.34 14.07 -11.85
N CYS A 249 20.18 14.07 -11.20
CA CYS A 249 20.13 14.14 -9.74
C CYS A 249 20.24 12.72 -9.18
N GLY A 250 21.49 12.33 -8.86
CA GLY A 250 21.76 11.24 -7.94
C GLY A 250 21.32 11.64 -6.53
N GLY A 251 20.12 11.20 -6.15
CA GLY A 251 19.65 11.24 -4.77
C GLY A 251 20.17 10.03 -4.03
N SER A 252 21.23 10.22 -3.26
CA SER A 252 21.71 9.28 -2.25
C SER A 252 20.57 8.96 -1.28
N ALA A 253 20.07 7.73 -1.33
CA ALA A 253 19.10 7.23 -0.37
C ALA A 253 19.83 6.88 0.93
N THR A 254 20.06 7.87 1.78
CA THR A 254 20.30 7.63 3.20
C THR A 254 19.03 7.07 3.81
N ALA A 255 19.09 5.80 4.23
CA ALA A 255 18.07 5.13 5.02
C ALA A 255 17.87 5.89 6.35
N SER A 256 16.84 6.73 6.40
CA SER A 256 16.31 7.20 7.68
C SER A 256 15.38 6.13 8.22
N ALA A 257 15.82 5.52 9.33
CA ALA A 257 15.00 4.66 10.16
C ALA A 257 13.71 5.41 10.55
N ILE A 258 12.57 4.90 10.10
CA ILE A 258 11.26 5.33 10.58
C ILE A 258 11.12 4.79 12.00
N HIS A 259 11.39 5.64 12.98
CA HIS A 259 11.03 5.41 14.37
C HIS A 259 9.51 5.52 14.49
N VAL A 260 8.82 4.39 14.41
CA VAL A 260 7.40 4.27 14.72
C VAL A 260 7.23 4.44 16.23
N SER A 261 6.87 5.64 16.67
CA SER A 261 6.44 5.87 18.05
C SER A 261 5.12 5.13 18.30
N PRO A 262 5.01 4.32 19.37
CA PRO A 262 3.77 3.65 19.71
C PRO A 262 2.72 4.68 20.16
N SER A 263 1.56 4.67 19.52
CA SER A 263 0.40 5.45 19.97
C SER A 263 -0.05 4.93 21.36
N PRO A 264 -0.37 5.83 22.31
CA PRO A 264 -0.82 5.43 23.63
C PRO A 264 -2.18 4.74 23.58
N LEU A 265 -2.27 3.59 24.24
CA LEU A 265 -3.50 2.86 24.51
C LEU A 265 -4.53 3.75 25.23
N PRO A 266 -5.82 3.69 24.88
CA PRO A 266 -6.87 4.37 25.64
C PRO A 266 -7.03 3.72 27.03
N PRO A 267 -7.31 4.50 28.09
CA PRO A 267 -7.46 3.99 29.44
C PRO A 267 -8.71 3.09 29.57
N ALA A 268 -8.52 1.97 30.25
CA ALA A 268 -9.57 1.03 30.62
C ALA A 268 -10.69 1.74 31.41
N ALA A 269 -11.91 1.63 30.90
CA ALA A 269 -13.11 2.06 31.62
C ALA A 269 -13.35 1.12 32.81
N ALA A 270 -13.31 1.68 34.02
CA ALA A 270 -13.70 0.99 35.24
C ALA A 270 -15.24 0.82 35.29
N PRO A 271 -15.74 -0.28 35.86
CA PRO A 271 -17.17 -0.55 35.96
C PRO A 271 -17.82 0.22 37.12
N SER A 272 -18.87 1.00 36.82
CA SER A 272 -19.73 1.61 37.82
C SER A 272 -20.70 0.58 38.41
N ALA A 273 -20.63 0.42 39.73
CA ALA A 273 -21.57 -0.34 40.54
C ALA A 273 -22.90 0.40 40.73
N GLY A 274 -23.99 -0.37 40.84
CA GLY A 274 -25.36 0.05 41.17
C GLY A 274 -26.34 -0.70 40.27
N GLY A 275 -27.17 -1.64 40.72
CA GLY A 275 -27.82 -1.83 42.01
C GLY A 275 -29.32 -1.92 41.71
N GLY A 276 -29.86 -3.14 41.58
CA GLY A 276 -31.27 -3.34 41.21
C GLY A 276 -31.64 -4.82 41.15
N SER A 277 -32.20 -5.31 42.26
CA SER A 277 -32.72 -6.64 42.54
C SER A 277 -33.87 -7.10 41.63
N CYS A 278 -33.88 -8.38 41.24
CA CYS A 278 -35.07 -9.25 41.31
C CYS A 278 -34.69 -10.74 41.19
N SER A 279 -35.40 -11.54 41.98
CA SER A 279 -35.15 -12.90 42.48
C SER A 279 -35.26 -14.07 41.47
N PRO A 280 -34.91 -15.32 41.89
CA PRO A 280 -34.42 -16.42 41.04
C PRO A 280 -35.42 -17.58 40.84
N SER A 281 -35.11 -18.50 39.92
CA SER A 281 -35.62 -19.89 39.85
C SER A 281 -34.91 -20.71 38.73
N PRO A 282 -34.90 -22.06 38.77
CA PRO A 282 -33.66 -22.83 38.86
C PRO A 282 -33.29 -23.75 37.67
N LEU A 283 -32.05 -24.26 37.77
CA LEU A 283 -31.38 -25.32 37.00
C LEU A 283 -32.14 -26.67 36.92
N PRO A 284 -31.77 -27.52 35.96
CA PRO A 284 -30.99 -28.74 36.30
C PRO A 284 -29.75 -28.87 35.38
N SER A 285 -28.54 -29.10 35.91
CA SER A 285 -27.95 -30.38 36.39
C SER A 285 -27.94 -31.50 35.34
N ILE A 286 -26.81 -31.65 34.63
CA ILE A 286 -26.30 -32.95 34.16
C ILE A 286 -24.79 -32.97 34.43
N ALA A 287 -24.39 -34.02 35.13
CA ALA A 287 -23.05 -34.33 35.59
C ALA A 287 -22.31 -35.29 34.64
N GLU A 288 -20.99 -35.37 34.87
CA GLU A 288 -20.06 -36.50 34.64
C GLU A 288 -19.70 -36.91 33.19
N SER A 289 -18.40 -36.89 32.86
CA SER A 289 -17.50 -38.00 33.26
C SER A 289 -16.04 -37.78 32.80
N SER A 290 -15.14 -38.16 33.70
CA SER A 290 -13.67 -38.13 33.63
C SER A 290 -13.03 -39.23 32.77
N ARG A 291 -11.86 -38.95 32.19
CA ARG A 291 -10.68 -39.85 32.03
C ARG A 291 -9.48 -38.98 31.60
N SER A 292 -8.42 -38.75 32.37
CA SER A 292 -7.41 -39.63 33.02
C SER A 292 -6.38 -40.24 32.06
N GLY A 293 -5.10 -39.88 32.30
CA GLY A 293 -3.86 -40.44 31.72
C GLY A 293 -2.84 -39.31 31.49
N LYS A 294 -1.92 -38.91 32.39
CA LYS A 294 -0.88 -39.58 33.22
C LYS A 294 0.38 -39.99 32.45
N SER A 295 1.52 -39.40 32.90
CA SER A 295 2.93 -39.91 32.86
C SER A 295 3.70 -39.75 31.53
N ARG A 296 4.99 -39.37 31.43
CA ARG A 296 6.13 -39.10 32.36
C ARG A 296 7.33 -38.58 31.52
N GLY A 297 8.31 -37.95 32.21
CA GLY A 297 9.73 -37.83 31.83
C GLY A 297 10.15 -36.39 31.51
N ALA A 298 10.90 -35.60 32.30
CA ALA A 298 12.05 -35.78 33.21
C ALA A 298 13.40 -36.09 32.51
N GLY A 299 14.35 -35.15 32.66
CA GLY A 299 15.78 -35.22 32.28
C GLY A 299 16.22 -33.93 31.56
N SER A 300 16.74 -32.88 32.22
CA SER A 300 18.03 -32.66 32.91
C SER A 300 19.24 -32.43 32.00
N SER A 301 20.03 -31.41 32.38
CA SER A 301 21.44 -31.12 32.04
C SER A 301 21.70 -30.44 30.70
N GLU A 302 22.23 -29.21 30.64
CA GLU A 302 23.54 -28.71 31.14
C GLU A 302 24.72 -29.35 30.39
N SER A 303 25.37 -28.57 29.52
CA SER A 303 26.74 -28.69 28.97
C SER A 303 26.87 -27.71 27.79
N ASP A 304 27.20 -26.44 28.00
CA ASP A 304 28.58 -25.92 28.07
C ASP A 304 29.70 -26.92 27.76
N ALA A 305 30.20 -26.90 26.52
CA ALA A 305 31.51 -27.46 26.16
C ALA A 305 32.03 -26.88 24.83
N ARG A 306 32.95 -25.92 24.98
CA ARG A 306 34.24 -25.76 24.29
C ARG A 306 34.50 -26.53 22.97
N LEU A 307 34.93 -25.76 21.98
CA LEU A 307 35.96 -26.01 20.94
C LEU A 307 36.66 -27.39 20.93
N PRO A 308 37.03 -27.83 19.71
CA PRO A 308 38.47 -27.99 19.45
C PRO A 308 38.95 -27.41 18.11
N LEU A 309 40.04 -26.66 18.23
CA LEU A 309 41.16 -26.59 17.28
C LEU A 309 41.64 -28.00 16.87
N LEU A 310 41.89 -28.22 15.58
CA LEU A 310 43.00 -29.01 14.97
C LEU A 310 42.73 -29.03 13.45
N ARG A 311 43.52 -28.40 12.57
CA ARG A 311 44.91 -28.71 12.14
C ARG A 311 44.97 -29.95 11.24
N GLN A 312 45.76 -29.81 10.17
CA GLN A 312 46.25 -30.78 9.16
C GLN A 312 45.46 -30.81 7.86
N ALA A 313 46.07 -30.95 6.69
CA ALA A 313 47.45 -30.81 6.22
C ALA A 313 47.39 -30.88 4.68
N ALA A 314 48.33 -30.20 4.01
CA ALA A 314 48.57 -30.35 2.57
C ALA A 314 48.96 -31.78 2.20
N PRO A 315 48.89 -32.14 0.90
CA PRO A 315 50.16 -32.45 0.25
C PRO A 315 50.31 -31.90 -1.18
N ASP A 316 51.50 -31.37 -1.43
CA ASP A 316 52.15 -31.28 -2.74
C ASP A 316 52.37 -32.67 -3.34
N ALA A 317 52.16 -32.82 -4.65
CA ALA A 317 52.89 -33.80 -5.46
C ALA A 317 52.66 -33.54 -6.97
N THR A 318 53.39 -32.58 -7.53
CA THR A 318 53.59 -32.46 -8.98
C THR A 318 54.70 -33.45 -9.38
N GLY A 319 54.31 -34.62 -9.87
CA GLY A 319 55.21 -35.69 -10.31
C GLY A 319 55.18 -35.89 -11.82
N THR A 320 56.30 -35.59 -12.46
CA THR A 320 56.66 -35.76 -13.87
C THR A 320 56.87 -37.22 -14.32
N GLN A 321 56.32 -37.57 -15.50
CA GLN A 321 56.80 -38.55 -16.52
C GLN A 321 56.94 -40.05 -16.08
N PRO A 322 56.96 -41.06 -16.99
CA PRO A 322 57.43 -41.00 -18.38
C PRO A 322 56.63 -41.76 -19.48
N LEU A 323 56.94 -41.39 -20.73
CA LEU A 323 56.76 -42.18 -21.95
C LEU A 323 57.39 -43.58 -21.83
N ARG A 324 56.78 -44.58 -22.51
CA ARG A 324 57.39 -45.50 -23.51
C ARG A 324 56.87 -46.95 -23.44
N SER A 325 56.20 -47.39 -24.50
CA SER A 325 56.22 -48.75 -25.11
C SER A 325 55.14 -48.78 -26.19
N GLY A 326 55.33 -49.19 -27.44
CA GLY A 326 56.33 -50.10 -28.01
C GLY A 326 55.64 -51.42 -28.32
N THR A 327 55.02 -51.53 -29.50
CA THR A 327 54.33 -52.73 -30.03
C THR A 327 55.20 -53.38 -31.11
N PRO A 328 55.42 -54.71 -31.10
CA PRO A 328 56.18 -55.43 -32.12
C PRO A 328 55.28 -56.13 -33.16
N PRO A 329 55.87 -56.65 -34.25
CA PRO A 329 55.65 -58.02 -34.70
C PRO A 329 56.79 -58.96 -34.28
#